data_AF-A0A8J8PN86-F1
#
_entry.id   AF-A0A8J8PN86-F1
#
_cell.length_a   1.000
_cell.length_b   1.000
_cell.length_c   1.000
_cell.angle_alpha   90.00
_cell.angle_beta   90.00
_cell.angle_gamma   90.00
#
_symmetry.space_group_name_H-M   'P 1'
#
loop_
_entity.id
_entity.type
_entity.pdbx_description
1 polymer ?
#
loop_
_entity_poly.entity_id
_entity_poly.type
_entity_poly.pdbx_seq_one_letter_code
_entity_poly.pdbx_strand_id
1 'polypeptide(L)'
;MRENKLKKNLIKEVHKAAYEILKEKFNLHPKLAQGYYRDAIVIYKGWLKNPKEVRYPRIRKVSVRLTPYISYKLDFERMVVWTRVIGELPILGYPRNLSLYLFPFKVYKC
;
A
#
# COMPACT_ATOMS: atom_id res chain seq x y z
N MET A 1 -34.56 11.93 -13.45
CA MET A 1 -34.23 11.25 -12.16
C MET A 1 -33.57 9.87 -12.30
N ARG A 2 -33.91 9.01 -13.28
CA ARG A 2 -33.35 7.63 -13.40
C ARG A 2 -31.85 7.57 -13.75
N GLU A 3 -31.36 8.43 -14.64
CA GLU A 3 -29.94 8.44 -15.05
C GLU A 3 -28.97 8.72 -13.89
N ASN A 4 -29.35 9.61 -12.97
CA ASN A 4 -28.53 9.91 -11.78
C ASN A 4 -28.46 8.72 -10.80
N LYS A 5 -29.47 7.85 -10.77
CA LYS A 5 -29.48 6.64 -9.93
C LYS A 5 -28.59 5.55 -10.53
N LEU A 6 -28.65 5.35 -11.84
CA LEU A 6 -27.79 4.44 -12.60
C LEU A 6 -26.30 4.82 -12.46
N LYS A 7 -25.96 6.11 -12.66
CA LYS A 7 -24.58 6.61 -12.48
C LYS A 7 -24.06 6.38 -11.05
N LYS A 8 -24.89 6.60 -10.03
CA LYS A 8 -24.52 6.34 -8.63
C LYS A 8 -24.26 4.86 -8.34
N ASN A 9 -25.05 3.96 -8.93
CA ASN A 9 -24.84 2.52 -8.76
C ASN A 9 -23.54 2.06 -9.43
N LEU A 10 -23.25 2.56 -10.64
CA LEU A 10 -22.01 2.26 -11.35
C LEU A 10 -20.77 2.69 -10.55
N ILE A 11 -20.79 3.89 -9.97
CA ILE A 11 -19.67 4.39 -9.13
C ILE A 11 -19.45 3.49 -7.92
N LYS A 12 -20.52 3.03 -7.26
CA LYS A 12 -20.41 2.10 -6.12
C LYS A 12 -19.77 0.78 -6.53
N GLU A 13 -20.15 0.23 -7.67
CA GLU A 13 -19.58 -1.02 -8.19
C GLU A 13 -18.10 -0.85 -8.54
N VAL A 14 -17.72 0.24 -9.21
CA VAL A 14 -16.32 0.55 -9.52
C VAL A 14 -15.49 0.69 -8.24
N HIS A 15 -16.03 1.34 -7.21
CA HIS A 15 -15.36 1.49 -5.92
C HIS A 15 -15.19 0.16 -5.19
N LYS A 16 -16.20 -0.71 -5.25
CA LYS A 16 -16.14 -2.05 -4.69
C LYS A 16 -15.09 -2.91 -5.41
N ALA A 17 -15.12 -2.94 -6.74
CA ALA A 17 -14.16 -3.69 -7.56
C ALA A 17 -12.72 -3.21 -7.33
N ALA A 18 -12.49 -1.90 -7.27
CA ALA A 18 -11.16 -1.34 -6.99
C ALA A 18 -10.63 -1.77 -5.61
N TYR A 19 -11.50 -1.79 -4.60
CA TYR A 19 -11.15 -2.26 -3.26
C TYR A 19 -10.84 -3.77 -3.22
N GLU A 20 -11.65 -4.58 -3.91
CA GLU A 20 -11.44 -6.04 -4.00
C GLU A 20 -10.11 -6.37 -4.68
N ILE A 21 -9.79 -5.70 -5.79
CA ILE A 21 -8.49 -5.85 -6.48
C ILE A 21 -7.33 -5.53 -5.53
N LEU A 22 -7.42 -4.47 -4.72
CA LEU A 22 -6.37 -4.12 -3.77
C LEU A 22 -6.18 -5.19 -2.69
N LYS A 23 -7.27 -5.80 -2.24
CA LYS A 23 -7.24 -6.84 -1.21
C LYS A 23 -6.69 -8.15 -1.76
N GLU A 24 -7.16 -8.58 -2.93
CA GLU A 24 -6.85 -9.89 -3.51
C GLU A 24 -5.48 -9.91 -4.18
N LYS A 25 -5.20 -8.95 -5.07
CA LYS A 25 -3.96 -8.94 -5.86
C LYS A 25 -2.71 -8.70 -5.02
N PHE A 26 -2.84 -7.93 -3.94
CA PHE A 26 -1.71 -7.54 -3.09
C PHE A 26 -1.79 -8.13 -1.68
N ASN A 27 -2.75 -9.03 -1.40
CA ASN A 27 -3.00 -9.64 -0.10
C ASN A 27 -3.01 -8.64 1.08
N LEU A 28 -3.53 -7.43 0.82
CA LEU A 28 -3.48 -6.33 1.77
C LEU A 28 -4.52 -6.52 2.87
N HIS A 29 -4.16 -6.10 4.09
CA HIS A 29 -5.11 -6.05 5.19
C HIS A 29 -6.25 -5.07 4.85
N PRO A 30 -7.52 -5.37 5.18
CA PRO A 30 -8.68 -4.53 4.85
C PRO A 30 -8.52 -3.04 5.20
N LYS A 31 -7.95 -2.76 6.38
CA LYS A 31 -7.68 -1.40 6.88
C LYS A 31 -6.62 -0.66 6.04
N LEU A 32 -5.60 -1.37 5.54
CA LEU A 32 -4.60 -0.78 4.66
C LEU A 32 -5.19 -0.48 3.28
N ALA A 33 -5.90 -1.44 2.69
CA ALA A 33 -6.57 -1.27 1.40
C ALA A 33 -7.51 -0.06 1.41
N GLN A 34 -8.29 0.11 2.49
CA GLN A 34 -9.17 1.27 2.65
C GLN A 34 -8.38 2.59 2.73
N GLY A 35 -7.24 2.60 3.42
CA GLY A 35 -6.36 3.77 3.50
C GLY A 35 -5.81 4.18 2.13
N TYR A 36 -5.23 3.23 1.39
CA TYR A 36 -4.70 3.49 0.05
C TYR A 36 -5.77 3.96 -0.92
N TYR A 37 -6.95 3.37 -0.84
CA TYR A 37 -8.08 3.75 -1.67
C TYR A 37 -8.54 5.20 -1.39
N ARG A 38 -8.59 5.62 -0.12
CA ARG A 38 -8.88 7.02 0.25
C ARG A 38 -7.81 7.98 -0.28
N ASP A 39 -6.54 7.62 -0.14
CA ASP A 39 -5.42 8.44 -0.63
C ASP A 39 -5.49 8.61 -2.15
N ALA A 40 -5.78 7.54 -2.90
CA ALA A 40 -5.95 7.59 -4.36
C ALA A 40 -7.08 8.55 -4.78
N ILE A 41 -8.23 8.52 -4.08
CA ILE A 41 -9.33 9.44 -4.34
C ILE A 41 -8.91 10.89 -4.07
N VAL A 42 -8.21 11.15 -2.96
CA VAL A 42 -7.77 12.50 -2.58
C VAL A 42 -6.81 13.06 -3.63
N ILE A 43 -5.83 12.26 -4.06
CA ILE A 43 -4.88 12.64 -5.12
C ILE A 43 -5.64 12.97 -6.41
N TYR A 44 -6.58 12.11 -6.82
CA TYR A 44 -7.36 12.31 -8.02
C TYR A 44 -8.21 13.58 -7.97
N LYS A 45 -8.92 13.81 -6.85
CA LYS A 45 -9.71 15.02 -6.63
C LYS A 45 -8.85 16.28 -6.61
N GLY A 46 -7.66 16.21 -6.00
CA GLY A 46 -6.70 17.29 -5.99
C GLY A 46 -6.22 17.64 -7.39
N TRP A 47 -5.94 16.64 -8.22
CA TRP A 47 -5.58 16.82 -9.63
C TRP A 47 -6.74 17.43 -10.44
N LEU A 48 -7.95 16.91 -10.29
CA LEU A 48 -9.13 17.42 -11.00
C LEU A 48 -9.45 18.89 -10.67
N LYS A 49 -9.11 19.34 -9.45
CA LYS A 49 -9.31 20.73 -9.02
C LYS A 49 -8.21 21.67 -9.55
N ASN A 50 -7.12 21.15 -10.12
CA ASN A 50 -6.03 21.98 -10.60
C ASN A 50 -6.36 22.57 -11.99
N PRO A 51 -6.56 23.91 -12.12
CA PRO A 51 -7.02 24.53 -13.37
C PRO A 51 -6.02 24.41 -14.53
N LYS A 52 -4.74 24.17 -14.22
CA LYS A 52 -3.70 24.00 -15.24
C LYS A 52 -3.69 22.58 -15.83
N GLU A 53 -4.51 21.66 -15.30
CA GLU A 53 -4.65 20.26 -15.72
C GLU A 53 -3.32 19.65 -16.16
N VAL A 54 -2.30 19.87 -15.33
CA VAL A 54 -0.94 19.46 -15.64
C VAL A 54 -0.91 17.93 -15.70
N ARG A 55 0.26 17.37 -15.97
CA ARG A 55 0.53 15.94 -16.03
C ARG A 55 -0.25 15.12 -15.00
N TYR A 56 -0.96 14.11 -15.51
CA TYR A 56 -1.70 13.14 -14.71
C TYR A 56 -0.86 12.59 -13.54
N PRO A 57 -1.43 12.41 -12.34
CA PRO A 57 -0.71 11.87 -11.19
C PRO A 57 -0.16 10.47 -11.52
N ARG A 58 1.16 10.38 -11.64
CA ARG A 58 1.87 9.12 -11.89
C ARG A 58 2.60 8.69 -10.62
N ILE A 59 2.44 7.42 -10.27
CA ILE A 59 3.20 6.80 -9.18
C ILE A 59 4.62 6.52 -9.68
N ARG A 60 5.59 7.33 -9.25
CA ARG A 60 7.01 7.16 -9.63
C ARG A 60 7.72 6.07 -8.83
N LYS A 61 7.30 5.84 -7.59
CA LYS A 61 7.84 4.83 -6.68
C LYS A 61 6.70 4.22 -5.89
N VAL A 62 6.67 2.90 -5.79
CA VAL A 62 5.72 2.19 -4.94
C VAL A 62 6.19 2.33 -3.49
N SER A 63 5.40 3.00 -2.66
CA SER A 63 5.63 3.13 -1.22
C SER A 63 4.43 2.61 -0.45
N VAL A 64 4.70 2.04 0.72
CA VAL A 64 3.69 1.44 1.61
C VAL A 64 3.71 2.23 2.91
N ARG A 65 2.53 2.66 3.38
CA ARG A 65 2.37 3.24 4.72
C ARG A 65 2.52 2.13 5.75
N LEU A 66 3.54 2.24 6.59
CA LEU A 66 3.76 1.30 7.67
C LEU A 66 2.88 1.67 8.87
N THR A 67 1.98 0.77 9.24
CA THR A 67 1.11 0.88 10.41
C THR A 67 1.44 -0.27 11.38
N PRO A 68 1.80 0.01 12.64
CA PRO A 68 2.11 -1.02 13.63
C PRO A 68 0.99 -2.06 13.75
N TYR A 69 1.36 -3.33 13.93
CA TYR A 69 0.48 -4.50 14.09
C TYR A 69 -0.42 -4.84 12.89
N ILE A 70 -0.45 -4.00 11.85
CA ILE A 70 -1.27 -4.21 10.65
C ILE A 70 -0.37 -4.50 9.45
N SER A 71 0.61 -3.63 9.19
CA SER A 71 1.54 -3.80 8.08
C SER A 71 2.84 -4.45 8.52
N TYR A 72 3.28 -4.20 9.76
CA TYR A 72 4.49 -4.75 10.32
C TYR A 72 4.34 -5.12 11.80
N LYS A 73 5.09 -6.14 12.23
CA LYS A 73 5.24 -6.56 13.62
C LYS A 73 6.73 -6.64 13.94
N LEU A 74 7.11 -6.16 15.12
CA LEU A 74 8.48 -6.27 15.62
C LEU A 74 8.57 -7.50 16.52
N ASP A 75 9.60 -8.31 16.28
CA ASP A 75 10.05 -9.36 17.16
C ASP A 75 11.45 -8.98 17.67
N PHE A 76 11.52 -8.56 18.93
CA PHE A 76 12.77 -8.13 19.56
C PHE A 76 13.64 -9.31 20.01
N GLU A 77 13.09 -10.51 20.18
CA GLU A 77 13.89 -11.70 20.53
C GLU A 77 14.67 -12.17 19.29
N ARG A 78 14.01 -12.21 18.14
CA ARG A 78 14.61 -12.58 16.85
C ARG A 78 15.28 -11.40 16.15
N MET A 79 15.00 -10.16 16.59
CA MET A 79 15.46 -8.90 16.00
C MET A 79 15.05 -8.73 14.54
N VAL A 80 13.80 -9.12 14.26
CA VAL A 80 13.19 -9.18 12.94
C VAL A 80 11.91 -8.36 12.91
N VAL A 81 11.73 -7.63 11.81
CA VAL A 81 10.49 -6.98 11.39
C VAL A 81 9.76 -7.92 10.45
N TRP A 82 8.65 -8.48 10.88
CA TRP A 82 7.74 -9.14 9.96
C TRP A 82 6.91 -8.09 9.24
N THR A 83 6.95 -8.06 7.91
CA THR A 83 6.18 -7.14 7.06
C THR A 83 5.23 -7.93 6.17
N ARG A 84 3.96 -7.51 6.07
CA ARG A 84 2.96 -8.20 5.25
C ARG A 84 3.29 -8.25 3.76
N VAL A 85 4.06 -7.27 3.25
CA VAL A 85 4.37 -7.12 1.83
C VAL A 85 5.70 -7.79 1.43
N ILE A 86 6.69 -7.78 2.32
CA ILE A 86 8.08 -8.20 2.01
C ILE A 86 8.47 -9.48 2.76
N GLY A 87 7.77 -9.82 3.84
CA GLY A 87 8.13 -10.91 4.75
C GLY A 87 9.02 -10.44 5.91
N GLU A 88 9.87 -11.33 6.40
CA GLU A 88 10.80 -11.06 7.51
C GLU A 88 12.00 -10.22 7.03
N LEU A 89 12.26 -9.10 7.72
CA LEU A 89 13.39 -8.21 7.48
C LEU A 89 14.18 -8.00 8.78
N PRO A 90 15.52 -8.02 8.78
CA PRO A 90 16.28 -7.69 9.99
C PRO A 90 16.11 -6.20 10.36
N ILE A 91 16.12 -5.89 11.66
CA ILE A 91 16.11 -4.49 12.13
C ILE A 91 17.44 -3.84 11.77
N LEU A 92 17.39 -2.79 10.95
CA LEU A 92 18.56 -2.05 10.49
C LEU A 92 19.21 -1.31 11.67
N GLY A 93 20.53 -1.40 11.80
CA GLY A 93 21.24 -0.94 13.00
C GLY A 93 21.33 -1.97 14.12
N TYR A 94 20.74 -3.16 13.94
CA TYR A 94 20.96 -4.32 14.81
C TYR A 94 21.68 -5.48 14.10
N PRO A 95 23.02 -5.44 14.03
CA PRO A 95 23.80 -6.65 13.79
C PRO A 95 24.79 -6.93 14.92
N ARG A 96 24.93 -8.22 15.22
CA ARG A 96 26.06 -8.77 15.99
C ARG A 96 27.37 -8.87 15.15
N ASN A 97 27.33 -8.70 13.81
CA ASN A 97 28.51 -8.83 12.91
C ASN A 97 28.39 -8.01 11.60
N LEU A 98 29.52 -7.48 11.12
CA LEU A 98 29.63 -6.66 9.89
C LEU A 98 29.21 -7.38 8.59
N SER A 99 29.40 -8.71 8.53
CA SER A 99 29.12 -9.51 7.33
C SER A 99 27.65 -9.49 6.89
N LEU A 100 26.72 -9.22 7.81
CA LEU A 100 25.29 -9.10 7.52
C LEU A 100 24.96 -7.87 6.67
N TYR A 101 25.82 -6.85 6.65
CA TYR A 101 25.63 -5.67 5.80
C TYR A 101 26.03 -5.89 4.34
N LEU A 102 26.87 -6.89 4.05
CA LEU A 102 27.45 -7.10 2.72
C LEU A 102 26.51 -7.87 1.77
N PHE A 103 25.51 -8.60 2.30
CA PHE A 103 24.53 -9.36 1.49
C PHE A 103 23.07 -9.09 1.92
N PRO A 104 22.55 -7.87 1.71
CA PRO A 104 21.28 -7.44 2.32
C PRO A 104 20.00 -8.04 1.71
N PHE A 105 20.06 -8.74 0.58
CA PHE A 105 18.83 -9.14 -0.14
C PHE A 105 18.90 -10.58 -0.68
N LYS A 106 18.59 -11.57 0.17
CA LYS A 106 17.94 -12.79 -0.34
C LYS A 106 16.46 -12.48 -0.53
N VAL A 107 16.11 -12.02 -1.72
CA VAL A 107 14.72 -11.91 -2.17
C VAL A 107 14.16 -13.32 -2.21
N TYR A 108 13.44 -13.73 -1.17
CA TYR A 108 12.58 -14.90 -1.26
C TYR A 108 11.42 -14.50 -2.18
N LYS A 109 11.45 -15.02 -3.42
CA LYS A 109 10.30 -14.95 -4.32
C LYS A 109 9.14 -15.70 -3.67
N CYS A 110 8.07 -14.97 -3.36
CA CYS A 110 6.73 -15.55 -3.25
C CYS A 110 6.12 -15.64 -4.64
#